data_AF-A0A4R3XYL5-F1
#
_entry.id   AF-A0A4R3XYL5-F1
#
_cell.length_a   1.000
_cell.length_b   1.000
_cell.length_c   1.000
_cell.angle_alpha   90.00
_cell.angle_beta   90.00
_cell.angle_gamma   90.00
#
_symmetry.space_group_name_H-M   'P 1'
#
loop_
_entity.id
_entity.type
_entity.pdbx_description
1 polymer ?
#
loop_
_entity_poly.entity_id
_entity_poly.type
_entity_poly.pdbx_seq_one_letter_code
_entity_poly.pdbx_strand_id
1 'polypeptide(L)'
;MKFSGAKQDCVPFELRLACLRTPEKTATRQVTFFQGKRDPKQDHLDKMKVKIDSDRGKEMITRRFATVEPVFGNLRGNKRLNRFTLRGRTKVDGQWKLYCMVHNIEKLANQGYAG
;
A
#
# COMPACT_ATOMS: atom_id res chain seq x y z
N MET A 1 22.64 4.97 1.90
CA MET A 1 23.15 3.58 1.96
C MET A 1 24.47 3.58 2.73
N LYS A 2 24.71 2.60 3.60
CA LYS A 2 25.92 2.53 4.44
C LYS A 2 26.77 1.33 4.04
N PHE A 3 28.06 1.56 3.84
CA PHE A 3 29.03 0.51 3.52
C PHE A 3 30.15 0.52 4.55
N SER A 4 30.67 -0.68 4.84
CA SER A 4 31.81 -0.87 5.73
C SER A 4 32.85 -1.71 4.99
N GLY A 5 34.12 -1.29 5.05
CA GLY A 5 35.22 -2.09 4.52
C GLY A 5 35.36 -3.41 5.29
N ALA A 6 35.82 -4.46 4.62
CA ALA A 6 36.08 -5.74 5.26
C ALA A 6 37.34 -5.67 6.12
N LYS A 7 37.34 -6.34 7.29
CA LYS A 7 38.47 -6.32 8.23
C LYS A 7 39.74 -6.89 7.61
N GLN A 8 39.62 -7.98 6.85
CA GLN A 8 40.76 -8.63 6.19
C GLN A 8 41.50 -7.70 5.22
N ASP A 9 40.81 -6.74 4.61
CA ASP A 9 41.40 -5.78 3.68
C ASP A 9 41.83 -4.50 4.40
N CYS A 10 41.01 -3.99 5.32
CA CYS A 10 41.27 -2.74 6.01
C CYS A 10 42.41 -2.84 7.04
N VAL A 11 42.54 -3.98 7.73
CA VAL A 11 43.46 -4.13 8.86
C VAL A 11 44.93 -4.15 8.44
N PRO A 12 45.34 -4.94 7.43
CA PRO A 12 46.73 -5.01 6.99
C PRO A 12 47.14 -3.84 6.06
N PHE A 13 46.22 -2.96 5.68
CA PHE A 13 46.50 -1.90 4.71
C PHE A 13 47.45 -0.83 5.28
N GLU A 14 48.54 -0.57 4.57
CA GLU A 14 49.63 0.31 5.03
C GLU A 14 49.18 1.76 5.27
N LEU A 15 48.24 2.27 4.47
CA LEU A 15 47.71 3.63 4.61
C LEU A 15 46.48 3.70 5.53
N ARG A 16 46.22 2.67 6.33
CA ARG A 16 45.05 2.63 7.23
C ARG A 16 44.98 3.81 8.18
N LEU A 17 46.12 4.26 8.73
CA LEU A 17 46.19 5.40 9.65
C LEU A 17 45.78 6.72 8.99
N ALA A 18 46.07 6.89 7.70
CA ALA A 18 45.62 8.05 6.93
C ALA A 18 44.16 7.92 6.45
N CYS A 19 43.69 6.68 6.25
CA CYS A 19 42.35 6.39 5.76
C CYS A 19 41.26 6.52 6.84
N LEU A 20 41.54 6.12 8.08
CA LEU A 20 40.59 6.17 9.19
C LEU A 20 40.68 7.50 9.93
N ARG A 21 39.52 8.08 10.28
CA ARG A 21 39.48 9.31 11.08
C ARG A 21 39.85 9.08 12.55
N THR A 22 39.59 7.87 13.07
CA THR A 22 39.89 7.43 14.45
C THR A 22 40.33 5.95 14.43
N PRO A 23 41.56 5.66 13.99
CA PRO A 23 42.06 4.29 13.80
C PRO A 23 42.13 3.46 15.10
N GLU A 24 42.22 4.13 16.25
CA GLU A 24 42.23 3.52 17.59
C GLU A 24 40.84 3.06 18.06
N LYS A 25 39.78 3.64 17.51
CA LYS A 25 38.37 3.31 17.87
C LYS A 25 37.67 2.48 16.81
N THR A 26 38.07 2.61 15.54
CA THR A 26 37.39 1.98 14.42
C THR A 26 38.33 1.05 13.66
N ALA A 27 37.93 -0.21 13.50
CA ALA A 27 38.77 -1.20 12.83
C ALA A 27 38.77 -1.06 11.29
N THR A 28 37.72 -0.46 10.73
CA THR A 28 37.41 -0.47 9.30
C THR A 28 36.76 0.85 8.90
N ARG A 29 36.95 1.29 7.65
CA ARG A 29 36.32 2.53 7.18
C ARG A 29 34.83 2.31 6.94
N GLN A 30 34.02 3.24 7.41
CA GLN A 30 32.59 3.30 7.09
C GLN A 30 32.34 4.52 6.23
N VAL A 31 31.59 4.34 5.15
CA VAL A 31 31.18 5.42 4.26
C VAL A 31 29.67 5.37 4.11
N THR A 32 29.05 6.53 4.31
CA THR A 32 27.61 6.71 4.11
C THR A 32 27.42 7.52 2.84
N PHE A 33 26.79 6.92 1.84
CA PHE A 33 26.33 7.65 0.67
C PHE A 33 24.92 8.15 0.95
N PHE A 34 24.76 9.47 0.95
CA PHE A 34 23.47 10.11 0.86
C PHE A 34 22.98 9.95 -0.58
N GLN A 35 22.21 8.89 -0.84
CA GLN A 35 21.32 8.91 -1.99
C GLN A 35 20.31 10.01 -1.69
N GLY A 36 20.33 11.08 -2.49
CA GLY A 36 19.37 12.18 -2.37
C GLY A 36 17.93 11.68 -2.47
N LYS A 37 16.96 12.61 -2.38
CA LYS A 37 15.56 12.25 -2.62
C LYS A 37 15.48 11.53 -3.97
N ARG A 38 14.93 10.31 -3.96
CA ARG A 38 14.58 9.57 -5.17
C ARG A 38 13.84 10.54 -6.08
N ASP A 39 14.22 10.59 -7.36
CA ASP A 39 13.50 11.36 -8.38
C ASP A 39 12.00 11.13 -8.18
N PRO A 40 11.17 12.19 -8.02
CA PRO A 40 9.75 12.06 -7.76
C PRO A 40 9.06 11.48 -9.00
N LYS A 41 9.25 10.18 -9.21
CA LYS A 41 8.47 9.38 -10.12
C LYS A 41 7.04 9.52 -9.62
N GLN A 42 6.22 10.29 -10.35
CA GLN A 42 4.88 10.73 -9.93
C GLN A 42 4.19 9.64 -9.11
N ASP A 43 4.08 9.90 -7.81
CA ASP A 43 3.48 8.94 -6.88
C ASP A 43 2.04 8.69 -7.34
N HIS A 44 1.63 7.42 -7.38
CA HIS A 44 0.26 7.07 -7.71
C HIS A 44 -0.73 7.75 -6.75
N LEU A 45 -0.30 8.02 -5.51
CA LEU A 45 -1.07 8.80 -4.55
C LEU A 45 -1.28 10.24 -5.02
N ASP A 46 -0.24 10.90 -5.53
CA ASP A 46 -0.35 12.28 -6.00
C ASP A 46 -1.24 12.40 -7.24
N LYS A 47 -1.17 11.42 -8.15
CA LYS A 47 -2.12 11.31 -9.27
C LYS A 47 -3.57 11.13 -8.80
N MET A 48 -3.77 10.30 -7.77
CA MET A 48 -5.10 10.08 -7.22
C MET A 48 -5.65 11.30 -6.48
N LYS A 49 -4.81 12.04 -5.74
CA LYS A 49 -5.21 13.31 -5.11
C LYS A 49 -5.74 14.28 -6.15
N VAL A 50 -4.96 14.56 -7.20
CA VAL A 50 -5.37 15.44 -8.30
C VAL A 50 -6.69 14.99 -8.93
N LYS A 51 -6.86 13.67 -9.14
CA LYS A 51 -8.10 13.11 -9.69
C LYS A 51 -9.30 13.29 -8.75
N ILE A 52 -9.14 13.05 -7.46
CA ILE A 52 -10.19 13.19 -6.43
C ILE A 52 -10.58 14.66 -6.27
N ASP A 53 -9.60 15.57 -6.29
CA ASP A 53 -9.81 16.99 -6.02
C ASP A 53 -10.45 17.75 -7.21
N SER A 54 -10.43 17.16 -8.40
CA SER A 54 -11.19 17.68 -9.56
C SER A 54 -12.69 17.69 -9.27
N ASP A 55 -13.45 18.61 -9.89
CA ASP A 55 -14.90 18.72 -9.67
C ASP A 55 -15.65 17.42 -9.98
N ARG A 56 -15.28 16.76 -11.09
CA ARG A 56 -15.79 15.43 -11.43
C ARG A 56 -15.41 14.38 -10.38
N GLY A 57 -14.18 14.45 -9.85
CA GLY A 57 -13.70 13.58 -8.79
C GLY A 57 -14.55 13.69 -7.52
N LYS A 58 -14.77 14.93 -7.06
CA LYS A 58 -15.63 15.24 -5.91
C LYS A 58 -17.05 14.73 -6.12
N GLU A 59 -17.64 14.98 -7.29
CA GLU A 59 -18.98 14.48 -7.61
C GLU A 59 -19.05 12.95 -7.53
N MET A 60 -18.09 12.23 -8.13
CA MET A 60 -18.06 10.76 -8.08
C MET A 60 -17.89 10.24 -6.64
N ILE A 61 -17.03 10.86 -5.83
CA ILE A 61 -16.84 10.47 -4.42
C ILE A 61 -18.12 10.70 -3.62
N THR A 62 -18.80 11.84 -3.80
CA THR A 62 -20.08 12.11 -3.14
C THR A 62 -21.13 11.07 -3.53
N ARG A 63 -21.23 10.71 -4.81
CA ARG A 63 -22.16 9.67 -5.28
C ARG A 63 -21.88 8.30 -4.68
N ARG A 64 -20.63 7.96 -4.34
CA ARG A 64 -20.28 6.66 -3.74
C ARG A 64 -20.94 6.46 -2.38
N PHE A 65 -21.10 7.51 -1.57
CA PHE A 65 -21.77 7.41 -0.27
C PHE A 65 -23.18 6.83 -0.38
N ALA A 66 -23.92 7.20 -1.43
CA ALA A 66 -25.29 6.72 -1.64
C ALA A 66 -25.36 5.39 -2.40
N THR A 67 -24.29 4.98 -3.09
CA THR A 67 -24.33 3.87 -4.05
C THR A 67 -23.42 2.71 -3.65
N VAL A 68 -22.12 2.96 -3.61
CA VAL A 68 -21.08 1.93 -3.48
C VAL A 68 -20.75 1.63 -2.02
N GLU A 69 -20.60 2.66 -1.19
CA GLU A 69 -20.19 2.50 0.22
C GLU A 69 -21.19 1.65 1.05
N PRO A 70 -22.52 1.75 0.87
CA PRO A 70 -23.47 0.90 1.60
C PRO A 70 -23.33 -0.59 1.26
N VAL A 71 -22.97 -0.91 0.01
CA VAL A 71 -22.69 -2.30 -0.40
C VAL A 71 -21.50 -2.82 0.38
N PHE A 72 -20.37 -2.10 0.36
CA PHE A 72 -19.17 -2.49 1.11
C PHE A 72 -19.41 -2.54 2.63
N GLY A 73 -20.23 -1.63 3.16
CA GLY A 73 -20.65 -1.62 4.56
C GLY A 73 -21.41 -2.88 4.95
N ASN A 74 -22.45 -3.24 4.19
CA ASN A 74 -23.23 -4.46 4.43
C ASN A 74 -22.35 -5.73 4.30
N LEU A 75 -21.53 -5.80 3.25
CA LEU A 75 -20.69 -6.97 3.00
C LEU A 75 -19.65 -7.20 4.11
N ARG A 76 -18.96 -6.14 4.58
CA ARG A 76 -17.95 -6.26 5.63
C ARG A 76 -18.56 -6.36 7.03
N GLY A 77 -19.55 -5.54 7.34
CA GLY A 77 -20.16 -5.46 8.68
C GLY A 77 -21.11 -6.62 8.95
N ASN A 78 -22.15 -6.76 8.13
CA ASN A 78 -23.22 -7.74 8.40
C ASN A 78 -22.88 -9.12 7.82
N LYS A 79 -22.31 -9.16 6.61
CA LYS A 79 -21.96 -10.42 5.93
C LYS A 79 -20.56 -10.92 6.22
N ARG A 80 -19.78 -10.16 7.01
CA ARG A 80 -18.45 -10.54 7.53
C ARG A 80 -17.43 -10.91 6.44
N LEU A 81 -17.61 -10.41 5.20
CA LEU A 81 -16.66 -10.60 4.10
C LEU A 81 -15.51 -9.60 4.20
N ASN A 82 -14.66 -9.77 5.22
CA ASN A 82 -13.48 -8.93 5.44
C ASN A 82 -12.27 -9.39 4.60
N ARG A 83 -12.30 -10.61 4.10
CA ARG A 83 -11.29 -11.20 3.21
C ARG A 83 -11.95 -12.20 2.27
N PHE A 84 -11.41 -12.34 1.06
CA PHE A 84 -11.76 -13.45 0.20
C PHE A 84 -11.22 -14.76 0.79
N THR A 85 -12.04 -15.80 0.75
CA THR A 85 -11.69 -17.11 1.32
C THR A 85 -11.23 -18.11 0.26
N LEU A 86 -11.45 -17.78 -1.02
CA LEU A 86 -11.06 -18.61 -2.15
C LEU A 86 -9.75 -18.09 -2.79
N ARG A 87 -9.04 -19.00 -3.46
CA ARG A 87 -7.83 -18.67 -4.23
C ARG A 87 -8.10 -18.74 -5.73
N GLY A 88 -7.57 -17.77 -6.48
CA GLY A 88 -7.70 -17.68 -7.92
C GLY A 88 -8.83 -16.75 -8.36
N ARG A 89 -8.58 -15.96 -9.42
CA ARG A 89 -9.45 -14.87 -9.86
C ARG A 89 -10.89 -15.33 -10.12
N THR A 90 -11.07 -16.45 -10.81
CA THR A 90 -12.41 -16.98 -11.15
C THR A 90 -13.22 -17.32 -9.91
N LYS A 91 -12.61 -17.97 -8.91
CA LYS A 91 -13.30 -18.35 -7.68
C LYS A 91 -13.63 -17.13 -6.82
N VAL A 92 -12.68 -16.19 -6.69
CA VAL A 92 -12.88 -14.93 -5.97
C VAL A 92 -13.98 -14.08 -6.61
N ASP A 93 -14.04 -14.01 -7.94
CA ASP A 93 -15.11 -13.31 -8.67
C ASP A 93 -16.48 -13.94 -8.42
N GLY A 94 -16.57 -15.28 -8.43
CA GLY A 94 -17.78 -16.00 -8.05
C GLY A 94 -18.23 -15.69 -6.62
N GLN A 95 -17.30 -15.75 -5.65
CA GLN A 95 -17.57 -15.36 -4.25
C GLN A 95 -18.10 -13.92 -4.18
N TRP A 96 -17.43 -12.97 -4.83
CA TRP A 96 -17.83 -11.57 -4.83
C TRP A 96 -19.25 -11.38 -5.37
N LYS A 97 -19.57 -11.99 -6.52
CA LYS A 97 -20.90 -11.89 -7.15
C LYS A 97 -22.00 -12.49 -6.29
N LEU A 98 -21.76 -13.62 -5.63
CA LEU A 98 -22.73 -14.23 -4.70
C LEU A 98 -23.03 -13.31 -3.52
N TYR A 99 -22.01 -12.69 -2.92
CA TYR A 99 -22.20 -11.73 -1.84
C TYR A 99 -22.97 -10.48 -2.30
N CYS A 100 -22.66 -9.94 -3.50
CA CYS A 100 -23.41 -8.85 -4.09
C CYS A 100 -24.88 -9.23 -4.37
N MET A 101 -25.14 -10.46 -4.80
CA MET A 101 -26.50 -10.96 -5.02
C MET A 101 -27.29 -11.02 -3.71
N VAL A 102 -26.69 -11.53 -2.63
CA VAL A 102 -27.31 -11.50 -1.29
C VAL A 102 -27.64 -10.06 -0.88
N HIS A 103 -26.71 -9.12 -1.04
CA HIS A 103 -26.97 -7.71 -0.75
C HIS A 103 -28.17 -7.16 -1.53
N ASN A 104 -28.26 -7.46 -2.83
CA ASN A 104 -29.37 -6.99 -3.67
C ASN A 104 -30.71 -7.62 -3.27
N ILE A 105 -30.74 -8.92 -2.94
CA ILE A 105 -31.95 -9.60 -2.47
C ILE A 105 -32.44 -8.98 -1.15
N GLU A 106 -31.55 -8.72 -0.20
CA GLU A 106 -31.90 -8.05 1.05
C GLU A 106 -32.46 -6.66 0.81
N LYS A 107 -31.85 -5.91 -0.11
CA LYS A 107 -32.34 -4.59 -0.49
C LYS A 107 -33.77 -4.68 -1.03
N LEU A 108 -34.05 -5.63 -1.93
CA LEU A 108 -35.39 -5.83 -2.48
C LEU A 108 -36.41 -6.23 -1.41
N ALA A 109 -36.04 -7.14 -0.51
CA ALA A 109 -36.90 -7.58 0.59
C ALA A 109 -37.24 -6.44 1.56
N ASN A 110 -36.26 -5.60 1.90
CA ASN A 110 -36.45 -4.49 2.84
C ASN A 110 -37.09 -3.24 2.20
N GLN A 111 -37.11 -3.14 0.87
CA GLN A 111 -37.74 -2.03 0.13
C GLN A 111 -39.22 -2.26 -0.18
N GLY A 112 -39.84 -3.32 0.34
CA GLY A 112 -41.29 -3.50 0.26
C GLY A 112 -41.81 -3.96 -1.11
N TYR A 113 -41.02 -4.70 -1.90
CA TYR A 113 -41.61 -5.48 -3.01
C TYR A 113 -42.36 -6.73 -2.54
N ALA A 114 -42.33 -7.01 -1.23
CA ALA A 114 -43.17 -8.00 -0.56
C ALA A 114 -43.96 -7.28 0.54
N GLY A 115 -45.15 -6.77 0.19
CA GLY A 115 -46.05 -6.06 1.10
C GLY A 115 -46.82 -4.97 0.40
#